data_AF-A0A9X5IN29-F1
#
_entry.id   AF-A0A9X5IN29-F1
#
_cell.length_a   1.000
_cell.length_b   1.000
_cell.length_c   1.000
_cell.angle_alpha   90.00
_cell.angle_beta   90.00
_cell.angle_gamma   90.00
#
_symmetry.space_group_name_H-M   'P 1'
#
loop_
_entity.id
_entity.type
_entity.pdbx_description
1 polymer ?
#
loop_
_entity_poly.entity_id
_entity_poly.type
_entity_poly.pdbx_seq_one_letter_code
_entity_poly.pdbx_strand_id
1 'polypeptide(L)'
;MKNFFYIFMVLLSLFWKPAMATCAFTSSSPIQSEVNATIPLSVANITAGAEIPNGTVLYRQTYRPAYSSAGISCSDGVYESQFIYTSTPKPLSSWNGSPYGGKVYETGVPGIGVVYWRSGNGFPYSSGGGCTGAAICNWGNGGLTWDISLIKIGNITAGAITGGNLPCMNETLGNSGSRVSILKACFSGVINIVSRTCTTPDVTVNMNKHDISVFRAAGSTTEWVDASIRLTDCPVFYGTVNDGDKNSWSENGTINMGTASANSLGVTLTPNTSVLQSSNGVFALSESADSASGIGIQLAYGTSASLTPVTFLQEKRYTMTLGSSGSVNIPLVARYIQTESRAQPGKANSAVTFLISYY
;
A
#
# COMPACT_ATOMS: atom_id res chain seq x y z
N MET A 1 4.01 59.59 -56.43
CA MET A 1 2.92 58.76 -55.85
C MET A 1 3.29 57.32 -55.48
N LYS A 2 4.41 56.73 -55.98
CA LYS A 2 4.83 55.37 -55.55
C LYS A 2 5.49 55.32 -54.15
N ASN A 3 6.25 56.34 -53.75
CA ASN A 3 6.97 56.33 -52.47
C ASN A 3 6.08 56.54 -51.22
N PHE A 4 4.89 57.11 -51.39
CA PHE A 4 3.95 57.31 -50.28
C PHE A 4 3.21 56.01 -49.92
N PHE A 5 3.07 55.09 -50.88
CA PHE A 5 2.41 53.80 -50.70
C PHE A 5 3.29 52.80 -49.91
N TYR A 6 4.62 52.84 -50.12
CA TYR A 6 5.56 51.99 -49.39
C TYR A 6 5.71 52.40 -47.92
N ILE A 7 5.65 53.69 -47.60
CA ILE A 7 5.71 54.18 -46.21
C ILE A 7 4.45 53.75 -45.43
N PHE A 8 3.28 53.76 -46.09
CA PHE A 8 2.03 53.32 -45.46
C PHE A 8 1.99 51.79 -45.20
N MET A 9 2.60 50.99 -46.08
CA MET A 9 2.69 49.53 -45.90
C MET A 9 3.69 49.11 -44.80
N VAL A 10 4.78 49.85 -44.61
CA VAL A 10 5.77 49.59 -43.54
C VAL A 10 5.22 50.01 -42.17
N LEU A 11 4.47 51.12 -42.08
CA LEU A 11 3.82 51.54 -40.83
C LEU A 11 2.68 50.62 -40.38
N LEU A 12 1.98 49.92 -41.29
CA LEU A 12 0.93 48.95 -40.93
C LEU A 12 1.50 47.66 -40.31
N SER A 13 2.76 47.32 -40.59
CA SER A 13 3.43 46.13 -40.03
C SER A 13 3.94 46.32 -38.60
N LEU A 14 4.04 47.58 -38.12
CA LEU A 14 4.50 47.92 -36.77
C LEU A 14 3.37 47.91 -35.70
N PHE A 15 2.12 47.65 -36.11
CA PHE A 15 0.96 47.57 -35.19
C PHE A 15 0.42 46.15 -34.98
N TRP A 16 1.02 45.13 -35.58
CA TRP A 16 0.75 43.74 -35.21
C TRP A 16 1.51 43.37 -33.93
N LYS A 17 1.00 43.84 -32.79
CA LYS A 17 1.28 43.13 -31.54
C LYS A 17 0.63 41.75 -31.69
N PRO A 18 1.36 40.63 -31.57
CA PRO A 18 0.69 39.35 -31.41
C PRO A 18 -0.23 39.49 -30.19
N ALA A 19 -1.53 39.31 -30.39
CA ALA A 19 -2.48 39.25 -29.29
C ALA A 19 -2.12 37.99 -28.49
N MET A 20 -1.28 38.15 -27.46
CA MET A 20 -0.94 37.04 -26.59
C MET A 20 -2.23 36.59 -25.93
N ALA A 21 -2.57 35.32 -26.14
CA ALA A 21 -3.79 34.80 -25.60
C ALA A 21 -3.70 34.83 -24.07
N THR A 22 -4.65 35.50 -23.42
CA THR A 22 -4.66 35.73 -21.97
C THR A 22 -5.77 34.92 -21.34
N CYS A 23 -5.45 34.18 -20.29
CA CYS A 23 -6.41 33.45 -19.48
C CYS A 23 -6.61 34.13 -18.11
N ALA A 24 -7.85 34.19 -17.63
CA ALA A 24 -8.18 34.74 -16.32
C ALA A 24 -9.38 34.03 -15.68
N PHE A 25 -9.55 34.18 -14.37
CA PHE A 25 -10.77 33.75 -13.68
C PHE A 25 -11.98 34.52 -14.23
N THR A 26 -13.11 33.84 -14.35
CA THR A 26 -14.39 34.48 -14.69
C THR A 26 -15.11 34.95 -13.44
N SER A 27 -15.95 35.97 -13.55
CA SER A 27 -16.79 36.45 -12.45
C SER A 27 -17.78 35.39 -11.92
N SER A 28 -18.10 34.37 -12.72
CA SER A 28 -18.94 33.23 -12.32
C SER A 28 -18.18 32.13 -11.58
N SER A 29 -16.86 32.20 -11.53
CA SER A 29 -16.04 31.20 -10.86
C SER A 29 -16.22 31.28 -9.34
N PRO A 30 -16.45 30.15 -8.64
CA PRO A 30 -16.49 30.10 -7.18
C PRO A 30 -15.19 30.58 -6.51
N ILE A 31 -14.07 30.51 -7.23
CA ILE A 31 -12.77 31.05 -6.81
C ILE A 31 -12.35 32.18 -7.76
N GLN A 32 -11.77 33.24 -7.20
CA GLN A 32 -11.32 34.43 -7.94
C GLN A 32 -9.81 34.64 -7.88
N SER A 33 -9.10 33.76 -7.18
CA SER A 33 -7.65 33.79 -7.00
C SER A 33 -7.13 32.37 -6.76
N GLU A 34 -5.82 32.21 -6.88
CA GLU A 34 -5.12 30.97 -6.50
C GLU A 34 -5.43 30.58 -5.04
N VAL A 35 -5.74 29.30 -4.84
CA VAL A 35 -5.90 28.68 -3.53
C VAL A 35 -4.55 28.16 -3.06
N ASN A 36 -4.16 28.48 -1.84
CA ASN A 36 -2.97 27.92 -1.20
C ASN A 36 -3.39 26.89 -0.16
N ALA A 37 -3.04 25.62 -0.39
CA ALA A 37 -3.38 24.50 0.47
C ALA A 37 -2.13 23.92 1.14
N THR A 38 -2.20 23.75 2.46
CA THR A 38 -1.23 22.95 3.23
C THR A 38 -1.94 21.72 3.77
N ILE A 39 -1.86 20.62 3.02
CA ILE A 39 -2.62 19.40 3.27
C ILE A 39 -1.97 18.61 4.41
N PRO A 40 -2.65 18.39 5.55
CA PRO A 40 -2.12 17.56 6.62
C PRO A 40 -2.20 16.08 6.23
N LEU A 41 -1.13 15.33 6.49
CA LEU A 41 -1.15 13.87 6.42
C LEU A 41 -2.15 13.34 7.46
N SER A 42 -3.15 12.61 7.01
CA SER A 42 -4.33 12.26 7.81
C SER A 42 -4.11 11.17 8.87
N VAL A 43 -2.97 10.49 8.88
CA VAL A 43 -2.64 9.48 9.90
C VAL A 43 -1.27 9.72 10.51
N ALA A 44 -1.10 9.30 11.75
CA ALA A 44 0.16 9.42 12.46
C ALA A 44 1.10 8.23 12.21
N ASN A 45 0.56 7.03 11.95
CA ASN A 45 1.34 5.80 11.87
C ASN A 45 0.75 4.85 10.82
N ILE A 46 1.62 4.12 10.13
CA ILE A 46 1.26 2.94 9.34
C ILE A 46 2.26 1.81 9.63
N THR A 47 1.79 0.57 9.54
CA THR A 47 2.63 -0.61 9.67
C THR A 47 2.68 -1.32 8.32
N ALA A 48 3.88 -1.47 7.78
CA ALA A 48 4.11 -2.11 6.48
C ALA A 48 5.15 -3.22 6.62
N GLY A 49 4.75 -4.43 6.23
CA GLY A 49 5.62 -5.60 6.25
C GLY A 49 6.60 -5.65 5.08
N ALA A 50 7.66 -6.45 5.23
CA ALA A 50 8.67 -6.64 4.19
C ALA A 50 8.12 -7.39 2.97
N GLU A 51 7.19 -8.33 3.19
CA GLU A 51 6.66 -9.27 2.17
C GLU A 51 5.53 -8.67 1.32
N ILE A 52 5.12 -7.44 1.61
CA ILE A 52 4.21 -6.69 0.74
C ILE A 52 4.87 -6.54 -0.64
N PRO A 53 4.19 -6.81 -1.78
CA PRO A 53 4.78 -6.58 -3.10
C PRO A 53 5.13 -5.11 -3.34
N ASN A 54 6.22 -4.85 -4.06
CA ASN A 54 6.48 -3.50 -4.56
C ASN A 54 5.35 -3.06 -5.51
N GLY A 55 4.98 -1.78 -5.44
CA GLY A 55 3.82 -1.20 -6.12
C GLY A 55 2.57 -1.13 -5.23
N THR A 56 2.56 -1.80 -4.08
CA THR A 56 1.45 -1.71 -3.12
C THR A 56 1.33 -0.29 -2.56
N VAL A 57 0.12 0.26 -2.59
CA VAL A 57 -0.23 1.55 -1.98
C VAL A 57 -0.42 1.34 -0.46
N LEU A 58 0.45 1.96 0.33
CA LEU A 58 0.43 1.89 1.80
C LEU A 58 -0.42 3.00 2.41
N TYR A 59 -0.51 4.13 1.71
CA TYR A 59 -1.29 5.28 2.11
C TYR A 59 -1.85 5.96 0.87
N ARG A 60 -3.12 6.35 0.90
CA ARG A 60 -3.77 7.19 -0.09
C ARG A 60 -4.58 8.26 0.62
N GLN A 61 -4.43 9.51 0.19
CA GLN A 61 -5.28 10.61 0.61
C GLN A 61 -5.71 11.43 -0.60
N THR A 62 -6.97 11.80 -0.63
CA THR A 62 -7.57 12.60 -1.70
C THR A 62 -7.64 14.06 -1.27
N TYR A 63 -7.08 14.96 -2.08
CA TYR A 63 -7.45 16.37 -2.01
C TYR A 63 -8.75 16.56 -2.78
N ARG A 64 -9.80 16.97 -2.07
CA ARG A 64 -11.10 17.27 -2.67
C ARG A 64 -11.42 18.73 -2.41
N PRO A 65 -11.45 19.60 -3.42
CA PRO A 65 -11.74 21.00 -3.19
C PRO A 65 -13.10 21.21 -2.51
N ALA A 66 -13.24 22.23 -1.67
CA ALA A 66 -14.53 22.63 -1.11
C ALA A 66 -15.38 23.42 -2.12
N TYR A 67 -14.74 24.07 -3.10
CA TYR A 67 -15.42 24.75 -4.19
C TYR A 67 -15.93 23.78 -5.26
N SER A 68 -17.09 24.11 -5.85
CA SER A 68 -17.78 23.26 -6.82
C SER A 68 -17.13 23.23 -8.20
N SER A 69 -16.41 24.30 -8.57
CA SER A 69 -15.72 24.43 -9.86
C SER A 69 -14.67 25.54 -9.85
N ALA A 70 -13.84 25.57 -10.90
CA ALA A 70 -12.99 26.70 -11.27
C ALA A 70 -13.35 27.17 -12.68
N GLY A 71 -13.81 28.42 -12.80
CA GLY A 71 -14.20 29.04 -14.06
C GLY A 71 -13.11 29.95 -14.62
N ILE A 72 -12.64 29.68 -15.83
CA ILE A 72 -11.67 30.54 -16.53
C ILE A 72 -12.14 30.87 -17.95
N SER A 73 -11.71 32.02 -18.46
CA SER A 73 -11.84 32.39 -19.87
C SER A 73 -10.45 32.63 -20.46
N CYS A 74 -10.24 32.15 -21.69
CA CYS A 74 -9.01 32.35 -22.45
C CYS A 74 -9.37 33.00 -23.79
N SER A 75 -8.64 34.02 -24.20
CA SER A 75 -8.97 34.77 -25.42
C SER A 75 -8.82 33.97 -26.72
N ASP A 76 -8.10 32.85 -26.71
CA ASP A 76 -8.00 31.89 -27.82
C ASP A 76 -8.99 30.72 -27.73
N GLY A 77 -9.77 30.64 -26.65
CA GLY A 77 -10.71 29.54 -26.40
C GLY A 77 -10.03 28.18 -26.19
N VAL A 78 -8.73 28.15 -25.94
CA VAL A 78 -7.95 26.93 -25.68
C VAL A 78 -7.79 26.75 -24.18
N TYR A 79 -8.10 25.56 -23.70
CA TYR A 79 -8.06 25.29 -22.28
C TYR A 79 -7.45 23.92 -21.97
N GLU A 80 -6.34 23.95 -21.24
CA GLU A 80 -5.62 22.77 -20.75
C GLU A 80 -5.54 22.81 -19.23
N SER A 81 -5.64 21.63 -18.62
CA SER A 81 -5.30 21.42 -17.21
C SER A 81 -3.88 20.89 -17.10
N GLN A 82 -3.13 21.40 -16.14
CA GLN A 82 -1.77 20.97 -15.88
C GLN A 82 -1.51 20.85 -14.38
N PHE A 83 -0.95 19.71 -14.01
CA PHE A 83 -0.50 19.35 -12.68
C PHE A 83 1.02 19.17 -12.72
N ILE A 84 1.76 20.05 -12.05
CA ILE A 84 3.23 20.02 -12.04
C ILE A 84 3.76 20.15 -10.61
N TYR A 85 4.90 19.52 -10.33
CA TYR A 85 5.62 19.80 -9.10
C TYR A 85 6.31 21.16 -9.19
N THR A 86 6.14 21.99 -8.16
CA THR A 86 6.84 23.27 -8.01
C THR A 86 8.08 23.15 -7.14
N SER A 87 8.14 22.13 -6.30
CA SER A 87 9.29 21.78 -5.48
C SER A 87 9.33 20.26 -5.29
N THR A 88 10.52 19.69 -5.34
CA THR A 88 10.78 18.27 -5.10
C THR A 88 11.93 18.16 -4.10
N PRO A 89 11.67 18.20 -2.77
CA PRO A 89 12.72 18.16 -1.75
C PRO A 89 13.56 16.89 -1.77
N LYS A 90 13.01 15.82 -2.32
CA LYS A 90 13.66 14.52 -2.53
C LYS A 90 13.69 14.18 -4.01
N PRO A 91 14.70 13.41 -4.47
CA PRO A 91 14.86 13.10 -5.88
C PRO A 91 13.76 12.14 -6.38
N LEU A 92 13.65 12.05 -7.70
CA LEU A 92 12.88 11.00 -8.35
C LEU A 92 13.50 9.63 -8.01
N SER A 93 12.67 8.67 -7.62
CA SER A 93 13.12 7.30 -7.34
C SER A 93 13.36 6.52 -8.64
N SER A 94 14.06 5.39 -8.55
CA SER A 94 14.24 4.46 -9.66
C SER A 94 12.99 3.59 -9.96
N TRP A 95 11.86 3.84 -9.30
CA TRP A 95 10.65 3.04 -9.49
C TRP A 95 10.04 3.25 -10.88
N ASN A 96 9.89 2.15 -11.63
CA ASN A 96 9.32 2.17 -12.97
C ASN A 96 8.08 1.25 -13.14
N GLY A 97 7.45 0.85 -12.03
CA GLY A 97 6.28 -0.01 -12.06
C GLY A 97 4.98 0.73 -12.37
N SER A 98 4.02 0.01 -12.97
CA SER A 98 2.67 0.51 -13.26
C SER A 98 1.90 0.86 -11.97
N PRO A 99 1.02 1.88 -11.98
CA PRO A 99 0.69 2.80 -13.09
C PRO A 99 1.56 4.07 -13.15
N TYR A 100 2.52 4.21 -12.24
CA TYR A 100 3.24 5.48 -12.01
C TYR A 100 4.73 5.42 -12.37
N GLY A 101 5.11 4.61 -13.36
CA GLY A 101 6.51 4.42 -13.73
C GLY A 101 7.20 5.75 -14.07
N GLY A 102 8.36 6.01 -13.47
CA GLY A 102 9.14 7.23 -13.68
C GLY A 102 8.53 8.51 -13.10
N LYS A 103 7.51 8.40 -12.23
CA LYS A 103 6.81 9.55 -11.63
C LYS A 103 6.76 9.53 -10.10
N VAL A 104 7.48 8.60 -9.48
CA VAL A 104 7.48 8.40 -8.03
C VAL A 104 8.74 8.99 -7.43
N TYR A 105 8.58 9.87 -6.45
CA TYR A 105 9.67 10.55 -5.75
C TYR A 105 9.97 9.86 -4.43
N GLU A 106 11.21 9.96 -3.95
CA GLU A 106 11.56 9.43 -2.64
C GLU A 106 10.87 10.21 -1.52
N THR A 107 10.53 9.53 -0.42
CA THR A 107 9.93 10.18 0.76
C THR A 107 10.96 10.60 1.81
N GLY A 108 12.20 10.15 1.64
CA GLY A 108 13.23 10.17 2.68
C GLY A 108 13.21 8.93 3.59
N VAL A 109 12.20 8.06 3.49
CA VAL A 109 12.20 6.74 4.12
C VAL A 109 12.53 5.67 3.05
N PRO A 110 13.60 4.88 3.24
CA PRO A 110 13.95 3.80 2.33
C PRO A 110 12.78 2.87 2.01
N GLY A 111 12.63 2.52 0.73
CA GLY A 111 11.60 1.60 0.25
C GLY A 111 10.20 2.19 0.11
N ILE A 112 9.98 3.48 0.44
CA ILE A 112 8.69 4.16 0.27
C ILE A 112 8.83 5.38 -0.63
N GLY A 113 8.07 5.38 -1.71
CA GLY A 113 7.96 6.50 -2.65
C GLY A 113 6.62 7.22 -2.54
N VAL A 114 6.56 8.44 -3.05
CA VAL A 114 5.35 9.27 -3.13
C VAL A 114 5.04 9.61 -4.58
N VAL A 115 3.75 9.62 -4.92
CA VAL A 115 3.26 10.10 -6.21
C VAL A 115 1.94 10.82 -6.04
N TYR A 116 1.80 11.95 -6.72
CA TYR A 116 0.51 12.61 -6.89
C TYR A 116 -0.08 12.21 -8.22
N TRP A 117 -1.39 12.00 -8.27
CA TRP A 117 -2.02 11.48 -9.46
C TRP A 117 -3.48 11.87 -9.54
N ARG A 118 -3.99 11.83 -10.77
CA ARG A 118 -5.40 12.07 -11.07
C ARG A 118 -5.88 11.08 -12.11
N SER A 119 -7.00 10.41 -11.84
CA SER A 119 -7.62 9.44 -12.79
C SER A 119 -6.60 8.43 -13.34
N GLY A 120 -5.75 7.87 -12.47
CA GLY A 120 -4.69 6.92 -12.81
C GLY A 120 -3.40 7.53 -13.40
N ASN A 121 -3.38 8.84 -13.70
CA ASN A 121 -2.21 9.49 -14.29
C ASN A 121 -1.35 10.16 -13.21
N GLY A 122 -0.12 9.66 -13.01
CA GLY A 122 0.86 10.29 -12.11
C GLY A 122 1.35 11.64 -12.62
N PHE A 123 1.72 12.52 -11.70
CA PHE A 123 2.22 13.86 -11.99
C PHE A 123 3.75 13.84 -12.26
N PRO A 124 4.26 14.72 -13.15
CA PRO A 124 3.55 15.76 -13.88
C PRO A 124 2.60 15.20 -14.94
N TYR A 125 1.46 15.88 -15.12
CA TYR A 125 0.39 15.47 -16.03
C TYR A 125 -0.28 16.70 -16.64
N SER A 126 -0.68 16.61 -17.90
CA SER A 126 -1.48 17.65 -18.56
C SER A 126 -2.56 16.99 -19.41
N SER A 127 -3.75 17.57 -19.39
CA SER A 127 -4.88 17.13 -20.20
C SER A 127 -5.67 18.30 -20.74
N GLY A 128 -6.01 18.27 -22.02
CA GLY A 128 -6.89 19.23 -22.68
C GLY A 128 -8.25 18.63 -23.02
N GLY A 129 -9.13 19.44 -23.63
CA GLY A 129 -10.30 18.96 -24.37
C GLY A 129 -11.66 19.04 -23.66
N GLY A 130 -11.75 19.64 -22.47
CA GLY A 130 -13.01 19.75 -21.72
C GLY A 130 -13.98 20.84 -22.19
N CYS A 131 -13.48 21.88 -22.87
CA CYS A 131 -14.24 23.10 -23.18
C CYS A 131 -13.87 23.74 -24.53
N THR A 132 -13.42 22.95 -25.49
CA THR A 132 -12.97 23.46 -26.79
C THR A 132 -14.07 24.28 -27.47
N GLY A 133 -13.81 25.56 -27.75
CA GLY A 133 -14.76 26.47 -28.41
C GLY A 133 -15.73 27.22 -27.49
N ALA A 134 -15.66 27.03 -26.16
CA ALA A 134 -16.46 27.78 -25.21
C ALA A 134 -15.82 29.14 -24.86
N ALA A 135 -16.62 30.19 -24.67
CA ALA A 135 -16.15 31.50 -24.20
C ALA A 135 -15.67 31.46 -22.73
N ILE A 136 -16.20 30.52 -21.95
CA ILE A 136 -15.85 30.25 -20.56
C ILE A 136 -15.75 28.75 -20.40
N CYS A 137 -14.70 28.27 -19.73
CA CYS A 137 -14.60 26.90 -19.30
C CYS A 137 -14.74 26.79 -17.77
N ASN A 138 -15.63 25.91 -17.33
CA ASN A 138 -15.80 25.58 -15.92
C ASN A 138 -15.32 24.15 -15.67
N TRP A 139 -14.21 24.02 -14.94
CA TRP A 139 -13.76 22.73 -14.43
C TRP A 139 -14.56 22.38 -13.18
N GLY A 140 -15.38 21.32 -13.26
CA GLY A 140 -16.08 20.82 -12.07
C GLY A 140 -15.13 20.22 -11.03
N ASN A 141 -15.60 20.09 -9.80
CA ASN A 141 -14.84 19.59 -8.65
C ASN A 141 -14.09 18.27 -8.90
N GLY A 142 -14.69 17.30 -9.60
CA GLY A 142 -14.01 16.04 -9.97
C GLY A 142 -12.86 16.24 -10.97
N GLY A 143 -12.87 17.34 -11.72
CA GLY A 143 -11.77 17.85 -12.54
C GLY A 143 -10.55 18.26 -11.73
N LEU A 144 -10.78 18.72 -10.50
CA LEU A 144 -9.82 19.40 -9.62
C LEU A 144 -9.45 18.53 -8.40
N THR A 145 -10.08 17.36 -8.28
CA THR A 145 -9.80 16.34 -7.26
C THR A 145 -8.62 15.48 -7.71
N TRP A 146 -7.68 15.25 -6.82
CA TRP A 146 -6.49 14.43 -7.07
C TRP A 146 -6.04 13.72 -5.79
N ASP A 147 -5.14 12.76 -5.94
CA ASP A 147 -4.70 11.87 -4.88
C ASP A 147 -3.20 11.97 -4.66
N ILE A 148 -2.78 11.82 -3.40
CA ILE A 148 -1.43 11.42 -3.02
C ILE A 148 -1.44 9.95 -2.66
N SER A 149 -0.45 9.20 -3.14
CA SER A 149 -0.18 7.83 -2.72
C SER A 149 1.24 7.66 -2.22
N LEU A 150 1.40 7.02 -1.07
CA LEU A 150 2.67 6.42 -0.65
C LEU A 150 2.67 4.97 -1.10
N ILE A 151 3.70 4.58 -1.85
CA ILE A 151 3.82 3.25 -2.44
C ILE A 151 5.11 2.57 -1.98
N LYS A 152 5.04 1.25 -1.78
CA LYS A 152 6.24 0.44 -1.56
C LYS A 152 7.03 0.36 -2.87
N ILE A 153 8.28 0.78 -2.86
CA ILE A 153 9.20 0.76 -4.02
C ILE A 153 10.44 -0.10 -3.79
N GLY A 154 10.60 -0.66 -2.60
CA GLY A 154 11.73 -1.51 -2.22
C GLY A 154 11.65 -1.94 -0.76
N ASN A 155 12.76 -2.41 -0.20
CA ASN A 155 12.82 -2.82 1.21
C ASN A 155 12.54 -1.63 2.13
N ILE A 156 11.54 -1.79 3.01
CA ILE A 156 11.09 -0.72 3.90
C ILE A 156 11.89 -0.77 5.20
N THR A 157 12.36 0.38 5.63
CA THR A 157 12.92 0.56 6.97
C THR A 157 12.02 1.44 7.82
N ALA A 158 12.12 1.32 9.14
CA ALA A 158 11.43 2.23 10.04
C ALA A 158 11.92 3.66 9.83
N GLY A 159 11.03 4.63 10.01
CA GLY A 159 11.34 6.04 9.77
C GLY A 159 10.11 6.92 9.85
N ALA A 160 10.29 8.21 9.61
CA ALA A 160 9.21 9.20 9.62
C ALA A 160 9.15 9.93 8.27
N ILE A 161 8.01 9.81 7.59
CA ILE A 161 7.71 10.60 6.40
C ILE A 161 7.13 11.93 6.87
N THR A 162 7.83 13.01 6.56
CA THR A 162 7.47 14.38 6.96
C THR A 162 6.86 15.11 5.76
N GLY A 163 5.74 15.79 5.94
CA GLY A 163 5.04 16.51 4.87
C GLY A 163 5.94 17.53 4.14
N GLY A 164 6.84 18.20 4.86
CA GLY A 164 7.80 19.14 4.27
C GLY A 164 8.88 18.51 3.38
N ASN A 165 9.07 17.19 3.42
CA ASN A 165 9.94 16.45 2.51
C ASN A 165 9.20 15.95 1.25
N LEU A 166 7.87 16.08 1.21
CA LEU A 166 7.08 15.69 0.06
C LEU A 166 7.04 16.83 -0.97
N PRO A 167 6.84 16.54 -2.27
CA PRO A 167 6.75 17.58 -3.28
C PRO A 167 5.66 18.63 -2.98
N CYS A 168 5.87 19.86 -3.43
CA CYS A 168 4.77 20.80 -3.61
C CYS A 168 4.34 20.77 -5.07
N MET A 169 3.07 21.01 -5.34
CA MET A 169 2.54 21.05 -6.69
C MET A 169 1.74 22.32 -6.98
N ASN A 170 1.60 22.60 -8.27
CA ASN A 170 0.70 23.60 -8.80
C ASN A 170 -0.27 22.97 -9.79
N GLU A 171 -1.56 23.25 -9.61
CA GLU A 171 -2.61 23.00 -10.59
C GLU A 171 -2.91 24.30 -11.32
N THR A 172 -2.88 24.23 -12.64
CA THR A 172 -3.11 25.39 -13.50
C THR A 172 -4.09 25.04 -14.61
N LEU A 173 -4.86 26.05 -15.03
CA LEU A 173 -5.79 25.96 -16.14
C LEU A 173 -5.49 27.07 -17.15
N GLY A 174 -5.56 26.76 -18.44
CA GLY A 174 -5.39 27.74 -19.52
C GLY A 174 -4.54 27.22 -20.66
N ASN A 175 -4.01 28.11 -21.48
CA ASN A 175 -3.20 27.75 -22.63
C ASN A 175 -1.69 27.73 -22.29
N SER A 176 -0.86 27.32 -23.25
CA SER A 176 0.58 27.14 -23.02
C SER A 176 1.34 28.40 -22.61
N GLY A 177 0.88 29.58 -23.04
CA GLY A 177 1.53 30.88 -22.81
C GLY A 177 0.89 31.73 -21.70
N SER A 178 -0.29 31.37 -21.21
CA SER A 178 -1.04 32.10 -20.19
C SER A 178 -1.88 31.11 -19.39
N ARG A 179 -1.35 30.70 -18.24
CA ARG A 179 -2.04 29.80 -17.31
C ARG A 179 -2.51 30.55 -16.07
N VAL A 180 -3.73 30.28 -15.67
CA VAL A 180 -4.30 30.69 -14.38
C VAL A 180 -3.94 29.65 -13.36
N SER A 181 -3.34 30.09 -12.25
CA SER A 181 -3.00 29.24 -11.13
C SER A 181 -4.23 29.01 -10.26
N ILE A 182 -4.64 27.74 -10.13
CA ILE A 182 -5.85 27.35 -9.40
C ILE A 182 -5.51 26.99 -7.98
N LEU A 183 -4.51 26.12 -7.80
CA LEU A 183 -4.14 25.56 -6.51
C LEU A 183 -2.63 25.39 -6.43
N LYS A 184 -2.03 25.94 -5.38
CA LYS A 184 -0.73 25.49 -4.88
C LYS A 184 -0.94 24.61 -3.66
N ALA A 185 -0.42 23.40 -3.71
CA ALA A 185 -0.55 22.44 -2.63
C ALA A 185 0.82 21.97 -2.14
N CYS A 186 1.01 22.00 -0.82
CA CYS A 186 2.12 21.39 -0.10
C CYS A 186 1.56 20.51 1.02
N PHE A 187 2.41 19.72 1.68
CA PHE A 187 2.01 18.81 2.75
C PHE A 187 2.61 19.19 4.11
N SER A 188 1.88 18.86 5.18
CA SER A 188 2.32 19.00 6.57
C SER A 188 2.04 17.74 7.38
N GLY A 189 2.57 17.67 8.61
CA GLY A 189 2.42 16.51 9.48
C GLY A 189 3.49 15.43 9.24
N VAL A 190 3.31 14.30 9.94
CA VAL A 190 4.27 13.20 9.97
C VAL A 190 3.52 11.86 9.96
N ILE A 191 3.95 10.92 9.12
CA ILE A 191 3.56 9.51 9.19
C ILE A 191 4.78 8.70 9.65
N ASN A 192 4.67 8.04 10.79
CA ASN A 192 5.67 7.08 11.25
C ASN A 192 5.45 5.72 10.58
N ILE A 193 6.56 5.16 10.09
CA ILE A 193 6.62 3.87 9.42
C ILE A 193 7.12 2.83 10.41
N VAL A 194 6.23 1.88 10.73
CA VAL A 194 6.54 0.72 11.55
C VAL A 194 6.83 -0.46 10.61
N SER A 195 8.05 -0.96 10.63
CA SER A 195 8.50 -2.07 9.77
C SER A 195 9.23 -3.19 10.53
N ARG A 196 8.99 -3.29 11.84
CA ARG A 196 9.56 -4.35 12.69
C ARG A 196 8.79 -5.65 12.53
N THR A 197 9.45 -6.77 12.82
CA THR A 197 8.81 -8.09 12.93
C THR A 197 8.69 -8.49 14.41
N CYS A 198 7.88 -9.51 14.68
CA CYS A 198 7.85 -10.15 15.99
C CYS A 198 9.12 -10.99 16.20
N THR A 199 9.43 -11.28 17.47
CA THR A 199 10.35 -12.34 17.85
C THR A 199 9.68 -13.71 17.76
N THR A 200 10.37 -14.66 17.12
CA THR A 200 9.91 -16.04 16.88
C THR A 200 10.73 -17.02 17.74
N PRO A 201 10.35 -17.27 18.99
CA PRO A 201 11.05 -18.25 19.83
C PRO A 201 10.79 -19.69 19.34
N ASP A 202 11.72 -20.58 19.63
CA ASP A 202 11.55 -22.01 19.38
C ASP A 202 10.40 -22.59 20.23
N VAL A 203 9.60 -23.46 19.62
CA VAL A 203 8.45 -24.09 20.28
C VAL A 203 8.78 -25.56 20.53
N THR A 204 8.84 -25.95 21.81
CA THR A 204 8.97 -27.36 22.20
C THR A 204 7.62 -27.93 22.57
N VAL A 205 7.15 -28.93 21.82
CA VAL A 205 5.88 -29.62 22.06
C VAL A 205 6.16 -30.97 22.72
N ASN A 206 5.75 -31.14 23.97
CA ASN A 206 5.86 -32.44 24.63
C ASN A 206 4.68 -33.33 24.24
N MET A 207 4.95 -34.27 23.33
CA MET A 207 3.98 -35.22 22.80
C MET A 207 3.73 -36.42 23.72
N ASN A 208 4.38 -36.48 24.89
CA ASN A 208 4.29 -37.55 25.87
C ASN A 208 4.66 -38.95 25.34
N LYS A 209 4.63 -39.94 26.26
CA LYS A 209 4.79 -41.36 25.94
C LYS A 209 3.43 -41.99 25.75
N HIS A 210 3.31 -42.86 24.77
CA HIS A 210 2.08 -43.60 24.48
C HIS A 210 2.38 -45.10 24.37
N ASP A 211 1.45 -45.91 24.88
CA ASP A 211 1.52 -47.36 24.72
C ASP A 211 1.25 -47.73 23.26
N ILE A 212 1.99 -48.70 22.73
CA ILE A 212 1.87 -49.12 21.33
C ILE A 212 0.47 -49.67 21.01
N SER A 213 -0.27 -50.16 22.01
CA SER A 213 -1.64 -50.68 21.86
C SER A 213 -2.69 -49.63 21.45
N VAL A 214 -2.35 -48.34 21.51
CA VAL A 214 -3.15 -47.25 20.93
C VAL A 214 -3.17 -47.35 19.40
N PHE A 215 -2.09 -47.85 18.78
CA PHE A 215 -1.92 -47.92 17.34
C PHE A 215 -2.30 -49.31 16.82
N ARG A 216 -3.59 -49.49 16.53
CA ARG A 216 -4.18 -50.80 16.15
C ARG A 216 -4.23 -51.04 14.64
N ALA A 217 -4.34 -49.96 13.87
CA ALA A 217 -4.38 -49.96 12.40
C ALA A 217 -4.04 -48.56 11.86
N ALA A 218 -3.64 -48.47 10.59
CA ALA A 218 -3.39 -47.19 9.93
C ALA A 218 -4.57 -46.21 10.14
N GLY A 219 -4.25 -44.98 10.53
CA GLY A 219 -5.22 -43.95 10.94
C GLY A 219 -5.54 -43.94 12.44
N SER A 220 -5.07 -44.89 13.24
CA SER A 220 -5.16 -44.82 14.71
C SER A 220 -4.33 -43.65 15.24
N THR A 221 -4.85 -42.88 16.20
CA THR A 221 -4.21 -41.65 16.68
C THR A 221 -4.20 -41.54 18.20
N THR A 222 -3.29 -40.73 18.71
CA THR A 222 -3.34 -40.23 20.09
C THR A 222 -4.29 -39.02 20.20
N GLU A 223 -4.51 -38.56 21.43
CA GLU A 223 -5.15 -37.26 21.68
C GLU A 223 -4.31 -36.11 21.12
N TRP A 224 -4.99 -35.00 20.82
CA TRP A 224 -4.36 -33.75 20.41
C TRP A 224 -3.69 -33.05 21.59
N VAL A 225 -2.47 -32.55 21.39
CA VAL A 225 -1.78 -31.66 22.33
C VAL A 225 -1.62 -30.27 21.72
N ASP A 226 -1.56 -29.24 22.56
CA ASP A 226 -1.30 -27.87 22.12
C ASP A 226 0.12 -27.74 21.56
N ALA A 227 0.20 -27.19 20.35
CA ALA A 227 1.42 -26.94 19.61
C ALA A 227 1.47 -25.47 19.11
N SER A 228 0.70 -24.58 19.75
CA SER A 228 0.56 -23.19 19.33
C SER A 228 1.90 -22.48 19.19
N ILE A 229 2.06 -21.72 18.10
CA ILE A 229 3.24 -20.88 17.89
C ILE A 229 2.96 -19.52 18.53
N ARG A 230 3.81 -19.12 19.47
CA ARG A 230 3.66 -17.86 20.20
C ARG A 230 4.73 -16.86 19.78
N LEU A 231 4.30 -15.88 19.00
CA LEU A 231 5.12 -14.72 18.62
C LEU A 231 5.11 -13.72 19.78
N THR A 232 6.26 -13.09 20.03
CA THR A 232 6.47 -12.14 21.13
C THR A 232 7.14 -10.87 20.63
N ASP A 233 7.12 -9.79 21.42
CA ASP A 233 7.65 -8.47 21.05
C ASP A 233 7.19 -7.99 19.65
N CYS A 234 5.93 -8.26 19.31
CA CYS A 234 5.31 -7.79 18.09
C CYS A 234 5.11 -6.27 18.16
N PRO A 235 5.44 -5.52 17.10
CA PRO A 235 5.13 -4.10 17.04
C PRO A 235 3.62 -3.87 16.97
N VAL A 236 3.22 -2.61 17.09
CA VAL A 236 1.83 -2.23 16.88
C VAL A 236 1.43 -2.43 15.41
N PHE A 237 0.30 -3.08 15.17
CA PHE A 237 -0.28 -3.26 13.85
C PHE A 237 -1.24 -2.11 13.51
N TYR A 238 -0.71 -1.00 12.98
CA TYR A 238 -1.52 0.15 12.55
C TYR A 238 -2.22 -0.05 11.20
N GLY A 239 -1.81 -1.07 10.43
CA GLY A 239 -2.31 -1.29 9.08
C GLY A 239 -1.82 -0.25 8.07
N THR A 240 -2.49 -0.24 6.93
CA THR A 240 -2.29 0.70 5.80
C THR A 240 -3.59 1.42 5.49
N VAL A 241 -3.55 2.63 4.92
CA VAL A 241 -4.77 3.41 4.63
C VAL A 241 -4.92 3.61 3.14
N ASN A 242 -5.76 2.79 2.49
CA ASN A 242 -6.06 2.89 1.07
C ASN A 242 -7.54 2.60 0.81
N ASP A 243 -8.43 3.36 1.46
CA ASP A 243 -9.89 3.20 1.38
C ASP A 243 -10.51 4.10 0.29
N GLY A 244 -9.94 4.03 -0.92
CA GLY A 244 -10.39 4.84 -2.06
C GLY A 244 -10.27 6.34 -1.80
N ASP A 245 -11.34 7.10 -2.09
CA ASP A 245 -11.41 8.56 -1.89
C ASP A 245 -12.00 8.98 -0.52
N LYS A 246 -12.25 8.00 0.37
CA LYS A 246 -12.83 8.28 1.69
C LYS A 246 -11.86 8.95 2.65
N ASN A 247 -10.55 8.69 2.49
CA ASN A 247 -9.52 9.43 3.20
C ASN A 247 -9.27 10.74 2.45
N SER A 248 -9.99 11.80 2.80
CA SER A 248 -9.97 13.05 2.05
C SER A 248 -9.86 14.29 2.92
N TRP A 249 -9.31 15.35 2.32
CA TRP A 249 -9.18 16.66 2.94
C TRP A 249 -9.52 17.77 1.93
N SER A 250 -10.09 18.85 2.45
CA SER A 250 -10.41 20.08 1.70
C SER A 250 -9.79 21.30 2.38
N GLU A 251 -9.47 22.33 1.59
CA GLU A 251 -8.89 23.60 2.00
C GLU A 251 -9.73 24.41 3.01
N ASN A 252 -11.03 24.10 3.13
CA ASN A 252 -11.91 24.67 4.15
C ASN A 252 -11.83 23.94 5.52
N GLY A 253 -10.93 22.96 5.66
CA GLY A 253 -10.75 22.16 6.87
C GLY A 253 -11.65 20.92 6.97
N THR A 254 -12.45 20.60 5.94
CA THR A 254 -13.24 19.37 5.91
C THR A 254 -12.30 18.16 5.87
N ILE A 255 -12.49 17.21 6.78
CA ILE A 255 -11.71 15.98 6.90
C ILE A 255 -12.66 14.79 6.85
N ASN A 256 -12.38 13.83 5.98
CA ASN A 256 -12.95 12.49 6.06
C ASN A 256 -11.82 11.49 6.28
N MET A 257 -11.98 10.65 7.30
CA MET A 257 -10.99 9.62 7.63
C MET A 257 -11.42 8.31 6.97
N GLY A 258 -10.54 7.77 6.12
CA GLY A 258 -10.72 6.43 5.56
C GLY A 258 -10.46 5.34 6.59
N THR A 259 -10.89 4.12 6.27
CA THR A 259 -10.65 2.96 7.13
C THR A 259 -9.24 2.40 6.90
N ALA A 260 -8.53 2.07 7.98
CA ALA A 260 -7.28 1.33 7.87
C ALA A 260 -7.55 -0.14 7.52
N SER A 261 -6.80 -0.66 6.55
CA SER A 261 -6.72 -2.09 6.25
C SER A 261 -5.75 -2.74 7.22
N ALA A 262 -6.24 -3.74 7.95
CA ALA A 262 -5.45 -4.48 8.92
C ALA A 262 -4.28 -5.22 8.26
N ASN A 263 -3.15 -5.27 8.97
CA ASN A 263 -2.03 -6.14 8.60
C ASN A 263 -2.43 -7.61 8.66
N SER A 264 -1.70 -8.46 7.94
CA SER A 264 -1.86 -9.90 8.05
C SER A 264 -0.52 -10.61 8.19
N LEU A 265 -0.51 -11.67 8.99
CA LEU A 265 0.62 -12.56 9.14
C LEU A 265 0.38 -13.83 8.34
N GLY A 266 1.31 -14.18 7.46
CA GLY A 266 1.36 -15.47 6.79
C GLY A 266 2.16 -16.47 7.62
N VAL A 267 1.67 -17.69 7.75
CA VAL A 267 2.37 -18.79 8.43
C VAL A 267 2.54 -19.93 7.43
N THR A 268 3.78 -20.34 7.20
CA THR A 268 4.09 -21.51 6.38
C THR A 268 4.86 -22.53 7.21
N LEU A 269 4.41 -23.78 7.20
CA LEU A 269 5.01 -24.87 7.96
C LEU A 269 5.75 -25.83 7.02
N THR A 270 7.02 -26.09 7.31
CA THR A 270 7.91 -26.97 6.55
C THR A 270 8.48 -28.05 7.47
N PRO A 271 8.02 -29.30 7.36
CA PRO A 271 8.63 -30.41 8.10
C PRO A 271 10.11 -30.58 7.74
N ASN A 272 10.93 -30.90 8.74
CA ASN A 272 12.36 -31.19 8.55
C ASN A 272 12.61 -32.67 8.19
N THR A 273 11.54 -33.44 8.02
CA THR A 273 11.51 -34.85 7.62
C THR A 273 10.57 -35.01 6.42
N SER A 274 10.46 -36.23 5.89
CA SER A 274 9.58 -36.50 4.75
C SER A 274 8.11 -36.22 5.08
N VAL A 275 7.42 -35.60 4.12
CA VAL A 275 5.97 -35.38 4.19
C VAL A 275 5.27 -36.64 3.71
N LEU A 276 4.43 -37.23 4.56
CA LEU A 276 3.73 -38.48 4.27
C LEU A 276 2.36 -38.21 3.61
N GLN A 277 1.61 -37.24 4.15
CA GLN A 277 0.33 -36.81 3.58
C GLN A 277 0.16 -35.30 3.80
N SER A 278 0.56 -34.50 2.81
CA SER A 278 0.59 -33.04 2.96
C SER A 278 -0.77 -32.43 3.30
N SER A 279 -1.83 -32.77 2.57
CA SER A 279 -3.19 -32.23 2.80
C SER A 279 -3.86 -32.70 4.09
N ASN A 280 -3.27 -33.68 4.78
CA ASN A 280 -3.75 -34.19 6.06
C ASN A 280 -2.80 -33.80 7.22
N GLY A 281 -1.77 -32.99 6.95
CA GLY A 281 -0.81 -32.51 7.94
C GLY A 281 0.10 -33.60 8.51
N VAL A 282 0.32 -34.71 7.79
CA VAL A 282 1.11 -35.85 8.30
C VAL A 282 2.54 -35.84 7.76
N PHE A 283 3.52 -35.92 8.66
CA PHE A 283 4.94 -35.97 8.36
C PHE A 283 5.67 -37.01 9.22
N ALA A 284 6.84 -37.43 8.76
CA ALA A 284 7.60 -38.52 9.35
C ALA A 284 8.32 -38.12 10.65
N LEU A 285 8.70 -39.14 11.42
CA LEU A 285 9.61 -39.01 12.55
C LEU A 285 11.05 -38.82 12.08
N SER A 286 11.92 -38.32 12.96
CA SER A 286 13.36 -38.25 12.74
C SER A 286 13.98 -39.65 12.79
N GLU A 287 14.75 -40.01 11.77
CA GLU A 287 15.35 -41.33 11.67
C GLU A 287 16.53 -41.49 12.66
N SER A 288 16.47 -42.55 13.47
CA SER A 288 17.56 -42.99 14.35
C SER A 288 17.38 -44.47 14.67
N ALA A 289 18.43 -45.13 15.19
CA ALA A 289 18.40 -46.56 15.50
C ALA A 289 17.28 -46.96 16.50
N ASP A 290 16.88 -46.04 17.37
CA ASP A 290 15.81 -46.26 18.36
C ASP A 290 14.47 -45.66 17.92
N SER A 291 14.32 -45.19 16.68
CA SER A 291 13.09 -44.52 16.23
C SER A 291 11.93 -45.50 16.15
N ALA A 292 10.74 -45.04 16.53
CA ALA A 292 9.50 -45.75 16.22
C ALA A 292 9.32 -45.83 14.69
N SER A 293 8.66 -46.90 14.22
CA SER A 293 8.32 -47.09 12.80
C SER A 293 6.81 -47.23 12.60
N GLY A 294 6.32 -46.91 11.42
CA GLY A 294 4.88 -46.94 11.09
C GLY A 294 4.05 -45.88 11.82
N ILE A 295 4.69 -44.87 12.41
CA ILE A 295 4.09 -43.73 13.08
C ILE A 295 4.58 -42.43 12.43
N GLY A 296 3.69 -41.45 12.28
CA GLY A 296 4.00 -40.07 11.94
C GLY A 296 3.42 -39.10 12.96
N ILE A 297 3.69 -37.81 12.76
CA ILE A 297 3.05 -36.73 13.50
C ILE A 297 2.06 -36.04 12.58
N GLN A 298 0.87 -35.75 13.10
CA GLN A 298 -0.15 -34.96 12.41
C GLN A 298 -0.26 -33.58 13.04
N LEU A 299 -0.29 -32.54 12.21
CA LEU A 299 -0.55 -31.16 12.62
C LEU A 299 -1.89 -30.63 12.08
N ALA A 300 -2.57 -29.86 12.89
CA ALA A 300 -3.77 -29.13 12.49
C ALA A 300 -3.78 -27.73 13.11
N TYR A 301 -4.19 -26.73 12.32
CA TYR A 301 -4.43 -25.39 12.84
C TYR A 301 -5.69 -25.36 13.69
N GLY A 302 -5.71 -24.55 14.74
CA GLY A 302 -6.86 -24.37 15.63
C GLY A 302 -6.65 -25.02 17.00
N THR A 303 -7.73 -25.43 17.63
CA THR A 303 -7.73 -26.11 18.93
C THR A 303 -8.29 -27.52 18.78
N SER A 304 -8.18 -28.36 19.80
CA SER A 304 -8.78 -29.71 19.79
C SER A 304 -10.30 -29.69 19.54
N ALA A 305 -10.99 -28.57 19.84
CA ALA A 305 -12.43 -28.40 19.61
C ALA A 305 -12.78 -27.91 18.19
N SER A 306 -11.86 -27.24 17.50
CA SER A 306 -12.07 -26.73 16.14
C SER A 306 -10.72 -26.69 15.42
N LEU A 307 -10.50 -27.68 14.56
CA LEU A 307 -9.23 -27.86 13.87
C LEU A 307 -9.39 -28.03 12.37
N THR A 308 -8.34 -27.67 11.64
CA THR A 308 -8.20 -27.91 10.21
C THR A 308 -6.79 -28.46 9.95
N PRO A 309 -6.65 -29.66 9.35
CA PRO A 309 -5.34 -30.21 9.04
C PRO A 309 -4.45 -29.20 8.32
N VAL A 310 -3.17 -29.18 8.67
CA VAL A 310 -2.18 -28.36 7.97
C VAL A 310 -2.00 -28.92 6.57
N THR A 311 -1.99 -28.04 5.56
CA THR A 311 -1.37 -28.35 4.27
C THR A 311 0.05 -27.81 4.30
N PHE A 312 1.07 -28.68 4.27
CA PHE A 312 2.46 -28.22 4.35
C PHE A 312 2.86 -27.41 3.12
N LEU A 313 3.80 -26.48 3.32
CA LEU A 313 4.28 -25.53 2.30
C LEU A 313 3.20 -24.57 1.76
N GLN A 314 2.00 -24.58 2.34
CA GLN A 314 0.93 -23.62 2.03
C GLN A 314 0.84 -22.56 3.12
N GLU A 315 0.85 -21.29 2.70
CA GLU A 315 0.69 -20.15 3.62
C GLU A 315 -0.75 -20.07 4.15
N LYS A 316 -0.89 -19.96 5.47
CA LYS A 316 -2.14 -19.59 6.14
C LYS A 316 -2.07 -18.16 6.66
N ARG A 317 -3.04 -17.31 6.30
CA ARG A 317 -3.09 -15.90 6.71
C ARG A 317 -3.94 -15.67 7.95
N TYR A 318 -3.45 -14.82 8.83
CA TYR A 318 -4.13 -14.33 10.03
C TYR A 318 -4.20 -12.80 9.97
N THR A 319 -5.41 -12.25 9.93
CA THR A 319 -5.62 -10.80 10.00
C THR A 319 -5.41 -10.32 11.42
N MET A 320 -4.58 -9.30 11.60
CA MET A 320 -4.29 -8.72 12.90
C MET A 320 -5.35 -7.70 13.29
N THR A 321 -5.56 -7.54 14.60
CA THR A 321 -6.43 -6.46 15.10
C THR A 321 -5.66 -5.14 15.04
N LEU A 322 -6.28 -4.10 14.47
CA LEU A 322 -5.69 -2.77 14.41
C LEU A 322 -5.35 -2.27 15.83
N GLY A 323 -4.14 -1.73 15.99
CA GLY A 323 -3.63 -1.23 17.27
C GLY A 323 -3.17 -2.30 18.26
N SER A 324 -3.32 -3.59 17.94
CA SER A 324 -2.77 -4.66 18.78
C SER A 324 -1.24 -4.73 18.70
N SER A 325 -0.59 -5.20 19.78
CA SER A 325 0.86 -5.34 19.90
C SER A 325 1.22 -6.40 20.95
N GLY A 326 2.51 -6.70 21.08
CA GLY A 326 3.03 -7.60 22.11
C GLY A 326 3.07 -9.05 21.66
N SER A 327 2.04 -9.84 21.97
CA SER A 327 2.06 -11.28 21.69
C SER A 327 0.96 -11.69 20.72
N VAL A 328 1.32 -12.49 19.72
CA VAL A 328 0.39 -13.09 18.77
C VAL A 328 0.47 -14.60 18.88
N ASN A 329 -0.68 -15.25 19.06
CA ASN A 329 -0.77 -16.71 19.16
C ASN A 329 -1.34 -17.28 17.87
N ILE A 330 -0.60 -18.17 17.22
CA ILE A 330 -1.06 -18.96 16.08
C ILE A 330 -1.49 -20.32 16.62
N PRO A 331 -2.81 -20.60 16.69
CA PRO A 331 -3.30 -21.83 17.29
C PRO A 331 -2.97 -23.03 16.40
N LEU A 332 -2.32 -24.02 16.99
CA LEU A 332 -1.90 -25.26 16.33
C LEU A 332 -1.99 -26.40 17.34
N VAL A 333 -2.36 -27.60 16.88
CA VAL A 333 -2.36 -28.82 17.67
C VAL A 333 -1.60 -29.93 16.94
N ALA A 334 -1.00 -30.84 17.71
CA ALA A 334 -0.23 -31.98 17.23
C ALA A 334 -0.71 -33.30 17.84
N ARG A 335 -0.57 -34.41 17.12
CA ARG A 335 -0.76 -35.77 17.66
C ARG A 335 0.08 -36.80 16.91
N TYR A 336 0.26 -37.99 17.48
CA TYR A 336 0.79 -39.12 16.72
C TYR A 336 -0.32 -39.81 15.92
N ILE A 337 0.04 -40.33 14.75
CA ILE A 337 -0.84 -41.11 13.88
C ILE A 337 -0.11 -42.33 13.33
N GLN A 338 -0.77 -43.49 13.34
CA GLN A 338 -0.25 -44.67 12.66
C GLN A 338 -0.39 -44.53 11.15
N THR A 339 0.71 -44.65 10.42
CA THR A 339 0.78 -44.43 8.96
C THR A 339 0.89 -45.72 8.18
N GLU A 340 1.35 -46.80 8.81
CA GLU A 340 1.54 -48.12 8.18
C GLU A 340 0.67 -49.19 8.84
N SER A 341 0.63 -50.38 8.24
CA SER A 341 -0.14 -51.52 8.77
C SER A 341 0.35 -51.98 10.15
N ARG A 342 1.63 -51.78 10.49
CA ARG A 342 2.22 -52.17 11.77
C ARG A 342 3.10 -51.05 12.34
N ALA A 343 2.76 -50.57 13.53
CA ALA A 343 3.60 -49.67 14.30
C ALA A 343 4.65 -50.43 15.13
N GLN A 344 5.86 -49.90 15.29
CA GLN A 344 6.88 -50.42 16.21
C GLN A 344 7.21 -49.39 17.31
N PRO A 345 7.45 -49.84 18.56
CA PRO A 345 7.88 -48.95 19.64
C PRO A 345 9.24 -48.31 19.36
N GLY A 346 9.43 -47.08 19.83
CA GLY A 346 10.68 -46.34 19.75
C GLY A 346 10.51 -44.87 20.10
N LYS A 347 11.58 -44.08 19.96
CA LYS A 347 11.56 -42.61 20.07
C LYS A 347 10.78 -42.02 18.90
N ALA A 348 9.95 -41.02 19.16
CA ALA A 348 9.07 -40.42 18.15
C ALA A 348 9.25 -38.89 18.08
N ASN A 349 10.49 -38.45 17.85
CA ASN A 349 10.82 -37.02 17.75
C ASN A 349 10.71 -36.55 16.30
N SER A 350 10.35 -35.29 16.10
CA SER A 350 10.44 -34.62 14.79
C SER A 350 10.51 -33.10 14.97
N ALA A 351 10.79 -32.39 13.88
CA ALA A 351 10.88 -30.93 13.87
C ALA A 351 10.19 -30.35 12.64
N VAL A 352 9.62 -29.15 12.80
CA VAL A 352 8.98 -28.37 11.74
C VAL A 352 9.53 -26.95 11.82
N THR A 353 10.00 -26.43 10.70
CA THR A 353 10.37 -25.03 10.55
C THR A 353 9.14 -24.22 10.17
N PHE A 354 8.87 -23.13 10.88
CA PHE A 354 7.81 -22.19 10.53
C PHE A 354 8.40 -20.88 9.99
N LEU A 355 7.78 -20.34 8.93
CA LEU A 355 8.09 -19.04 8.36
C LEU A 355 6.92 -18.08 8.64
N ILE A 356 7.23 -16.89 9.17
CA ILE A 356 6.26 -15.81 9.38
C ILE A 356 6.48 -14.72 8.34
N SER A 357 5.49 -14.52 7.47
CA SER A 357 5.43 -13.46 6.47
C SER A 357 4.61 -12.28 6.99
N TYR A 358 5.01 -11.04 6.69
CA TYR A 358 4.33 -9.83 7.16
C TYR A 358 3.77 -9.03 5.98
N TYR A 359 2.45 -8.82 5.97
CA TYR A 359 1.72 -8.04 4.96
C TYR A 359 0.92 -6.90 5.58
#